data_AF-A0A2U2CKL3-F1
#
_entry.id   AF-A0A2U2CKL3-F1
#
_cell.length_a   1.000
_cell.length_b   1.000
_cell.length_c   1.000
_cell.angle_alpha   90.00
_cell.angle_beta   90.00
_cell.angle_gamma   90.00
#
_symmetry.space_group_name_H-M   'P 1'
#
loop_
_entity.id
_entity.type
_entity.pdbx_description
1 polymer ?
#
loop_
_entity_poly.entity_id
_entity_poly.type
_entity_poly.pdbx_seq_one_letter_code
_entity_poly.pdbx_strand_id
1 'polypeptide(L)'
;MPKRDLERLRAILFKAESIDINEDDYVSGYIDMMSDLSAEDAYQLLLMRDAGLIEGKDAGLGLFRITNAGHDFLDAVRDEGIWEKTKSRIVKAGGSATLDVVKEIAVSLISRAVLG
;
A
#
# COMPACT_ATOMS: atom_id res chain seq x y z
N MET A 1 19.75 6.20 -2.68
CA MET A 1 18.60 5.27 -2.79
C MET A 1 17.42 5.95 -2.12
N PRO A 2 16.21 5.98 -2.72
CA PRO A 2 15.07 6.63 -2.09
C PRO A 2 14.74 5.96 -0.75
N LYS A 3 14.14 6.70 0.18
CA LYS A 3 13.67 6.14 1.45
C LYS A 3 12.27 5.57 1.27
N ARG A 4 11.89 4.54 2.04
CA ARG A 4 10.49 4.11 2.11
C ARG A 4 9.61 5.28 2.60
N ASP A 5 8.56 5.57 1.84
CA ASP A 5 7.60 6.62 2.15
C ASP A 5 6.20 6.01 2.30
N LEU A 6 5.71 5.96 3.55
CA LEU A 6 4.43 5.35 3.89
C LEU A 6 3.23 6.09 3.31
N GLU A 7 3.30 7.42 3.20
CA GLU A 7 2.23 8.22 2.58
C GLU A 7 2.18 7.92 1.09
N ARG A 8 3.34 7.89 0.45
CA ARG A 8 3.41 7.63 -0.99
C ARG A 8 2.95 6.22 -1.35
N LEU A 9 3.35 5.22 -0.57
CA LEU A 9 2.88 3.84 -0.72
C LEU A 9 1.35 3.74 -0.63
N ARG A 10 0.75 4.34 0.41
CA ARG A 10 -0.71 4.39 0.58
C ARG A 10 -1.38 5.08 -0.60
N ALA A 11 -0.85 6.21 -1.06
CA ALA A 11 -1.38 6.95 -2.20
C ALA A 11 -1.31 6.16 -3.52
N ILE A 12 -0.21 5.44 -3.78
CA ILE A 12 -0.08 4.59 -4.97
C ILE A 12 -1.10 3.45 -4.92
N LEU A 13 -1.26 2.77 -3.78
CA LEU A 13 -2.22 1.68 -3.65
C LEU A 13 -3.67 2.16 -3.84
N PHE A 14 -4.03 3.34 -3.34
CA PHE A 14 -5.35 3.92 -3.61
C PHE A 14 -5.56 4.25 -5.08
N LYS A 15 -4.57 4.85 -5.74
CA LYS A 15 -4.65 5.11 -7.18
C LYS A 15 -4.81 3.81 -7.96
N ALA A 16 -4.00 2.81 -7.63
CA ALA A 16 -4.07 1.48 -8.23
C ALA A 16 -5.45 0.81 -8.05
N GLU A 17 -6.03 0.87 -6.85
CA GLU A 17 -7.36 0.30 -6.57
C GLU A 17 -8.49 1.02 -7.32
N SER A 18 -8.31 2.29 -7.69
CA SER A 18 -9.30 3.07 -8.44
C SER A 18 -9.27 2.87 -9.95
N ILE A 19 -8.29 2.11 -10.47
CA ILE A 19 -8.19 1.85 -11.91
C ILE A 19 -9.13 0.69 -12.27
N ASP A 20 -10.02 0.95 -13.22
CA ASP A 20 -10.87 -0.09 -13.79
C ASP A 20 -9.99 -1.11 -14.53
N ILE A 21 -10.20 -2.39 -14.23
CA ILE A 21 -9.50 -3.48 -14.93
C ILE A 21 -10.07 -3.56 -16.35
N ASN A 22 -9.20 -3.47 -17.35
CA ASN A 22 -9.60 -3.62 -18.75
C ASN A 22 -10.21 -5.01 -18.99
N GLU A 23 -11.15 -5.12 -19.94
CA GLU A 23 -11.82 -6.39 -20.28
C GLU A 23 -10.83 -7.54 -20.57
N ASP A 24 -9.69 -7.24 -21.18
CA ASP A 24 -8.63 -8.20 -21.50
C ASP A 24 -7.82 -8.66 -20.27
N ASP A 25 -7.83 -7.90 -19.17
CA ASP A 25 -7.01 -8.12 -17.98
C ASP A 25 -7.79 -8.73 -16.79
N TYR A 26 -9.10 -9.00 -16.93
CA TYR A 26 -9.94 -9.53 -15.84
C TYR A 26 -9.41 -10.83 -15.22
N VAL A 27 -8.72 -11.66 -16.01
CA VAL A 27 -8.20 -12.95 -15.55
C VAL A 27 -6.93 -12.77 -14.70
N SER A 28 -6.15 -11.71 -14.97
CA SER A 28 -4.88 -11.45 -14.28
C SER A 28 -5.05 -10.46 -13.12
N GLY A 29 -5.99 -9.52 -13.23
CA GLY A 29 -6.17 -8.40 -12.31
C GLY A 29 -5.03 -7.38 -12.39
N TYR A 30 -4.23 -7.39 -13.45
CA TYR A 30 -3.15 -6.44 -13.65
C TYR A 30 -3.71 -5.07 -14.06
N ILE A 31 -3.01 -4.04 -13.62
CA ILE A 31 -3.23 -2.65 -14.01
C ILE A 31 -1.96 -2.10 -14.66
N ASP A 32 -2.14 -1.13 -15.55
CA ASP A 32 -1.06 -0.37 -16.17
C ASP A 32 -1.03 1.05 -15.59
N MET A 33 0.02 1.34 -14.84
CA MET A 33 0.33 2.67 -14.31
C MET A 33 1.61 3.26 -14.92
N MET A 34 2.15 2.71 -16.02
CA MET A 34 3.47 3.10 -16.53
C MET A 34 3.58 4.60 -16.84
N SER A 35 2.51 5.22 -17.37
CA SER A 35 2.47 6.66 -17.68
C SER A 35 2.23 7.57 -16.47
N ASP A 36 1.93 6.97 -15.32
CA ASP A 36 1.44 7.65 -14.12
C ASP A 36 2.47 7.78 -13.00
N LEU A 37 3.66 7.22 -13.20
CA LEU A 37 4.67 7.03 -12.16
C LEU A 37 5.89 7.92 -12.38
N SER A 38 6.40 8.48 -11.29
CA SER A 38 7.71 9.10 -11.23
C SER A 38 8.81 8.07 -10.99
N ALA A 39 10.07 8.46 -11.20
CA ALA A 39 11.23 7.62 -10.87
C ALA A 39 11.29 7.24 -9.37
N GLU A 40 10.73 8.08 -8.48
CA GLU A 40 10.66 7.78 -7.05
C GLU A 40 9.59 6.72 -6.74
N ASP A 41 8.50 6.68 -7.53
CA ASP A 41 7.43 5.69 -7.37
C ASP A 41 7.87 4.29 -7.76
N ALA A 42 8.69 4.18 -8.81
CA ALA A 42 9.29 2.90 -9.22
C ALA A 42 9.95 2.19 -8.04
N TYR A 43 10.67 2.94 -7.19
CA TYR A 43 11.31 2.37 -6.01
C TYR A 43 10.31 1.98 -4.92
N GLN A 44 9.26 2.77 -4.69
CA GLN A 44 8.21 2.41 -3.73
C GLN A 44 7.47 1.13 -4.18
N LEU A 45 7.20 0.97 -5.48
CA LEU A 45 6.59 -0.24 -6.05
C LEU A 45 7.46 -1.48 -5.82
N LEU A 46 8.77 -1.37 -5.99
CA LEU A 46 9.69 -2.47 -5.67
C LEU A 46 9.61 -2.85 -4.18
N LEU A 47 9.58 -1.87 -3.28
CA LEU A 47 9.41 -2.13 -1.84
C LEU A 47 8.07 -2.80 -1.50
N MET A 48 6.98 -2.43 -2.18
CA MET A 48 5.67 -3.10 -2.02
C MET A 48 5.67 -4.52 -2.53
N ARG A 49 6.35 -4.77 -3.65
CA ARG A 49 6.51 -6.11 -4.21
C ARG A 49 7.30 -7.00 -3.26
N ASP A 50 8.40 -6.50 -2.71
CA ASP A 50 9.22 -7.23 -1.74
C ASP A 50 8.44 -7.55 -0.46
N ALA A 51 7.50 -6.66 -0.07
CA ALA A 51 6.59 -6.87 1.06
C ALA A 51 5.36 -7.72 0.71
N GLY A 52 5.20 -8.17 -0.54
CA GLY A 52 4.07 -8.97 -0.99
C GLY A 52 2.74 -8.22 -1.06
N LEU A 53 2.73 -6.88 -1.00
CA LEU A 53 1.51 -6.07 -1.16
C LEU A 53 1.06 -6.00 -2.62
N ILE A 54 2.01 -6.07 -3.55
CA ILE A 54 1.76 -6.14 -4.99
C ILE A 54 2.56 -7.27 -5.62
N GLU A 55 2.19 -7.70 -6.81
CA GLU A 55 2.99 -8.64 -7.61
C GLU A 55 2.99 -8.25 -9.09
N GLY A 56 4.06 -8.67 -9.79
CA GLY A 56 4.31 -8.32 -11.18
C GLY A 56 5.80 -8.31 -11.44
N LYS A 57 6.25 -8.96 -12.52
CA LYS A 57 7.67 -8.93 -12.89
C LYS A 57 8.12 -7.50 -13.19
N ASP A 58 7.23 -6.75 -13.82
CA ASP A 58 7.42 -5.37 -14.26
C ASP A 58 6.79 -4.36 -13.28
N ALA A 59 6.61 -4.74 -12.01
CA ALA A 59 5.99 -3.86 -11.01
C ALA A 59 6.75 -2.54 -10.83
N GLY A 60 8.08 -2.55 -10.94
CA GLY A 60 8.89 -1.33 -10.88
C GLY A 60 8.68 -0.38 -12.07
N LEU A 61 8.09 -0.87 -13.16
CA LEU A 61 7.68 -0.06 -14.32
C LEU A 61 6.23 0.43 -14.20
N GLY A 62 5.44 -0.13 -13.29
CA GLY A 62 4.02 0.21 -13.11
C GLY A 62 3.03 -0.83 -13.63
N LEU A 63 3.49 -2.01 -14.04
CA LEU A 63 2.62 -3.11 -14.45
C LEU A 63 2.58 -4.19 -13.36
N PHE A 64 1.48 -4.22 -12.60
CA PHE A 64 1.33 -5.09 -11.43
C PHE A 64 -0.14 -5.33 -11.10
N ARG A 65 -0.40 -6.25 -10.16
CA ARG A 65 -1.68 -6.34 -9.45
C ARG A 65 -1.48 -6.14 -7.94
N ILE A 66 -2.52 -5.67 -7.26
CA ILE A 66 -2.58 -5.68 -5.79
C ILE A 66 -2.86 -7.12 -5.33
N THR A 67 -2.09 -7.61 -4.36
CA THR A 67 -2.34 -8.95 -3.78
C THR A 67 -3.45 -8.88 -2.74
N ASN A 68 -3.97 -10.03 -2.28
CA ASN A 68 -4.89 -10.05 -1.15
C ASN A 68 -4.29 -9.37 0.10
N ALA A 69 -2.99 -9.59 0.36
CA ALA A 69 -2.30 -8.94 1.48
C ALA A 69 -2.19 -7.42 1.28
N GLY A 70 -2.08 -6.96 0.04
CA GLY A 70 -2.15 -5.55 -0.35
C GLY A 70 -3.51 -4.94 -0.06
N HIS A 71 -4.61 -5.62 -0.42
CA HIS A 71 -5.96 -5.18 -0.07
C HIS A 71 -6.17 -5.13 1.46
N ASP A 72 -5.75 -6.17 2.19
CA ASP A 72 -5.84 -6.16 3.66
C ASP A 72 -5.05 -5.00 4.28
N PHE A 73 -3.87 -4.68 3.73
CA PHE A 73 -3.08 -3.53 4.18
C PHE A 73 -3.82 -2.24 3.91
N LEU A 74 -4.32 -2.06 2.67
CA LEU A 74 -5.02 -0.86 2.23
C LEU A 74 -6.28 -0.61 3.06
N ASP A 75 -7.07 -1.65 3.33
CA ASP A 75 -8.26 -1.58 4.18
C ASP A 75 -7.93 -1.23 5.63
N ALA A 76 -6.85 -1.79 6.18
CA ALA A 76 -6.40 -1.45 7.52
C ALA A 76 -6.03 0.04 7.66
N VAL A 77 -5.49 0.66 6.60
CA VAL A 77 -5.05 2.06 6.59
C VAL A 77 -6.01 2.99 5.83
N ARG A 78 -7.23 2.52 5.51
CA ARG A 78 -8.17 3.26 4.65
C ARG A 78 -8.69 4.51 5.33
N ASP A 79 -9.20 4.35 6.56
CA ASP A 79 -9.76 5.45 7.35
C ASP A 79 -8.67 6.46 7.74
N GLU A 80 -8.90 7.73 7.44
CA GLU A 80 -7.93 8.80 7.71
C GLU A 80 -7.68 8.97 9.21
N GLY A 81 -8.70 8.79 10.06
CA GLY A 81 -8.54 8.86 11.50
C GLY A 81 -7.68 7.72 12.08
N ILE A 82 -7.86 6.51 11.57
CA ILE A 82 -7.02 5.34 11.88
C ILE A 82 -5.61 5.56 11.35
N TRP A 83 -5.45 6.10 10.15
CA TRP A 83 -4.16 6.39 9.54
C TRP A 83 -3.34 7.38 10.38
N GLU A 84 -3.94 8.52 10.75
CA GLU A 84 -3.28 9.52 11.59
C GLU A 84 -2.88 8.97 12.96
N LYS A 85 -3.76 8.19 13.60
CA LYS A 85 -3.45 7.51 14.87
C LYS A 85 -2.31 6.50 14.72
N THR A 86 -2.26 5.79 13.60
CA THR A 86 -1.21 4.83 13.28
C THR A 86 0.14 5.53 13.17
N LYS A 87 0.22 6.58 12.34
CA LYS A 87 1.42 7.42 12.21
C LYS A 87 1.86 8.01 13.55
N SER A 88 0.94 8.54 14.34
CA SER A 88 1.24 9.08 15.66
C SER A 88 1.91 8.05 16.59
N ARG A 89 1.46 6.79 16.55
CA ARG A 89 2.09 5.70 17.33
C ARG A 89 3.49 5.36 16.83
N ILE A 90 3.69 5.31 15.51
CA ILE A 90 5.02 5.06 14.91
C ILE A 90 6.00 6.16 15.30
N VAL A 91 5.59 7.43 15.24
CA VAL A 91 6.41 8.57 15.66
C VAL A 91 6.81 8.45 17.13
N LYS A 92 5.86 8.12 18.02
CA LYS A 92 6.13 7.89 19.45
C LYS A 92 7.08 6.73 19.73
N ALA A 93 7.11 5.72 18.85
CA ALA A 93 7.96 4.53 18.98
C ALA A 93 9.37 4.69 18.40
N GLY A 94 9.71 5.84 17.79
CA GLY A 94 11.03 6.09 17.19
C GLY A 94 11.02 6.50 15.72
N GLY A 95 9.85 6.78 15.13
CA GLY A 95 9.73 7.45 13.82
C GLY A 95 9.78 6.53 12.60
N SER A 96 9.99 5.23 12.77
CA SER A 96 9.94 4.26 11.66
C SER A 96 9.40 2.91 12.12
N ALA A 97 8.75 2.19 11.20
CA ALA A 97 8.16 0.87 11.44
C ALA A 97 8.19 0.06 10.14
N THR A 98 8.25 -1.27 10.24
CA THR A 98 8.02 -2.20 9.10
C THR A 98 6.57 -2.11 8.63
N LEU A 99 6.27 -2.48 7.38
CA LEU A 99 4.90 -2.44 6.86
C LEU A 99 3.95 -3.35 7.66
N ASP A 100 4.44 -4.49 8.12
CA ASP A 100 3.68 -5.38 9.01
C ASP A 100 3.30 -4.68 10.31
N VAL A 101 4.24 -3.98 10.96
CA VAL A 101 3.95 -3.22 12.18
C VAL A 101 2.98 -2.06 11.90
N VAL A 102 3.08 -1.40 10.74
CA VAL A 102 2.08 -0.39 10.33
C VAL A 102 0.69 -1.02 10.27
N LYS A 103 0.55 -2.17 9.59
CA LYS A 103 -0.72 -2.90 9.46
C LYS A 103 -1.25 -3.34 10.83
N GLU A 104 -0.41 -3.95 11.66
CA GLU A 104 -0.79 -4.43 13.00
C GLU A 104 -1.30 -3.30 13.89
N ILE A 105 -0.64 -2.14 13.88
CA ILE A 105 -1.09 -0.97 14.64
C ILE A 105 -2.49 -0.55 14.19
N ALA A 106 -2.69 -0.41 12.88
CA ALA A 106 -3.94 0.03 12.28
C ALA A 106 -5.08 -0.95 12.56
N VAL A 107 -4.84 -2.25 12.38
CA VAL A 107 -5.79 -3.33 12.75
C VAL A 107 -6.12 -3.26 14.24
N SER A 108 -5.15 -3.04 15.13
CA SER A 108 -5.42 -2.93 16.57
C SER A 108 -6.32 -1.74 16.93
N LEU A 109 -6.30 -0.67 16.12
CA LEU A 109 -7.15 0.50 16.31
C LEU A 109 -8.57 0.21 15.80
N ILE A 110 -8.70 -0.46 14.65
CA ILE A 110 -9.98 -0.90 14.10
C ILE A 110 -10.66 -1.87 15.07
N SER A 111 -9.96 -2.92 15.52
CA SER A 111 -10.51 -3.90 16.46
C SER A 111 -11.01 -3.24 17.75
N ARG A 112 -10.33 -2.21 18.24
CA ARG A 112 -10.79 -1.44 19.40
C ARG A 112 -12.03 -0.60 19.14
N ALA A 113 -12.22 -0.10 17.92
CA ALA A 113 -13.40 0.67 17.53
C ALA A 113 -14.62 -0.21 17.24
N VAL A 114 -14.41 -1.47 16.83
CA VAL A 114 -15.49 -2.44 16.56
C VAL A 114 -15.93 -3.19 17.82
N LEU A 115 -14.99 -3.52 18.70
CA LEU A 115 -15.25 -4.34 19.90
C LEU A 115 -15.53 -3.52 21.17
N GLY A 116 -15.31 -2.21 21.14
CA GLY A 116 -15.55 -1.29 22.26
C GLY A 116 -16.81 -0.49 22.06
#